data_AF-A0A2T4VD37-F1
#
_entry.id   AF-A0A2T4VD37-F1
#
_cell.length_a   1.000
_cell.length_b   1.000
_cell.length_c   1.000
_cell.angle_alpha   90.00
_cell.angle_beta   90.00
_cell.angle_gamma   90.00
#
_symmetry.space_group_name_H-M   'P 1'
#
loop_
_entity.id
_entity.type
_entity.pdbx_description
1 polymer ?
#
loop_
_entity_poly.entity_id
_entity_poly.type
_entity_poly.pdbx_seq_one_letter_code
_entity_poly.pdbx_strand_id
1 'polypeptide(L)'
;MNVLYCGYNYRNVDNFRPLLDELAASGHTIGYCAFPYPNPAKDLELGEAPFQRLAFAPFNATLTQPSLPEVRDMVHRALREFSPDVVLLDDIFNYPSNAISTMVKEVAPQLPVVAFQHGFFQFWSHYRRFFACDFFLAYGSRSQREFLPHQQERVITFGLPKLSRLKNVPVSDDGTLLYLAQDTPRWEVVAPALKRYAKLTGRRVRVRAHPQFASIYEALAGEGLELQYAVDDVIPHLASCHAVVTTGSTAGMEALVLGKPVVSLPSYSSSIFTGSPCMALDYTGEQIWSVLHQWPQRQDELRSFLEDSISPLSFDMPRAARYFEELITRRIVRPPSTEAAMLEDQQRTLVAQQVQVELRSRLLNEEAGARAAAQARVGVLEAEGVEVRTRYQSEVASLREQLQATQEQLRASEAQRQATQAQLRASEAQRQASQEQARALATELEALRARHHALLAAKPPLRHQVVDLLNARLKSAGPLLHLGIKRAFSVVKAS
;
A
#
# COMPACT_ATOMS: atom_id res chain seq x y z
N MET A 1 8.86 -24.03 7.39
CA MET A 1 7.60 -23.40 6.92
C MET A 1 7.53 -23.50 5.43
N ASN A 2 6.32 -23.62 4.88
CA ASN A 2 6.01 -23.54 3.47
C ASN A 2 5.56 -22.11 3.14
N VAL A 3 6.32 -21.39 2.34
CA VAL A 3 6.04 -20.00 1.94
C VAL A 3 5.51 -20.02 0.51
N LEU A 4 4.25 -19.63 0.32
CA LEU A 4 3.68 -19.46 -1.02
C LEU A 4 3.85 -18.01 -1.46
N TYR A 5 4.69 -17.76 -2.45
CA TYR A 5 4.84 -16.46 -3.05
C TYR A 5 3.95 -16.35 -4.30
N CYS A 6 3.17 -15.27 -4.39
CA CYS A 6 2.30 -14.97 -5.52
C CYS A 6 2.71 -13.63 -6.11
N GLY A 7 3.30 -13.66 -7.30
CA GLY A 7 3.82 -12.46 -7.95
C GLY A 7 3.44 -12.34 -9.41
N TYR A 8 3.41 -11.11 -9.92
CA TYR A 8 2.86 -10.81 -11.25
C TYR A 8 3.85 -10.21 -12.25
N ASN A 9 5.10 -9.97 -11.85
CA ASN A 9 6.19 -9.66 -12.78
C ASN A 9 7.55 -10.04 -12.18
N TYR A 10 8.56 -10.22 -13.04
CA TYR A 10 9.91 -10.58 -12.63
C TYR A 10 10.58 -9.57 -11.69
N ARG A 11 10.26 -8.28 -11.82
CA ARG A 11 10.89 -7.22 -11.01
C ARG A 11 10.48 -7.34 -9.55
N ASN A 12 9.26 -7.78 -9.31
CA ASN A 12 8.79 -7.97 -7.95
C ASN A 12 9.48 -9.15 -7.31
N VAL A 13 9.64 -10.25 -8.06
CA VAL A 13 10.41 -11.38 -7.58
C VAL A 13 11.83 -10.94 -7.26
N ASP A 14 12.47 -10.15 -8.13
CA ASP A 14 13.80 -9.58 -7.88
C ASP A 14 13.85 -8.70 -6.60
N ASN A 15 12.79 -7.94 -6.31
CA ASN A 15 12.71 -7.16 -5.07
C ASN A 15 12.77 -8.03 -3.80
N PHE A 16 12.19 -9.24 -3.84
CA PHE A 16 12.09 -10.17 -2.70
C PHE A 16 13.10 -11.29 -2.74
N ARG A 17 13.78 -11.47 -3.87
CA ARG A 17 14.62 -12.63 -4.10
C ARG A 17 15.63 -12.88 -2.97
N PRO A 18 16.33 -11.86 -2.43
CA PRO A 18 17.24 -12.09 -1.31
C PRO A 18 16.58 -12.61 -0.04
N LEU A 19 15.34 -12.19 0.26
CA LEU A 19 14.60 -12.72 1.41
C LEU A 19 14.17 -14.17 1.16
N LEU A 20 13.65 -14.46 -0.04
CA LEU A 20 13.21 -15.81 -0.41
C LEU A 20 14.39 -16.81 -0.42
N ASP A 21 15.54 -16.39 -0.92
CA ASP A 21 16.77 -17.19 -0.92
C ASP A 21 17.27 -17.45 0.51
N GLU A 22 17.24 -16.45 1.39
CA GLU A 22 17.63 -16.61 2.80
C GLU A 22 16.68 -17.55 3.56
N LEU A 23 15.37 -17.44 3.32
CA LEU A 23 14.38 -18.37 3.88
C LEU A 23 14.62 -19.80 3.36
N ALA A 24 14.85 -19.98 2.06
CA ALA A 24 15.18 -21.29 1.50
C ALA A 24 16.46 -21.88 2.12
N ALA A 25 17.51 -21.06 2.27
CA ALA A 25 18.76 -21.46 2.91
C ALA A 25 18.59 -21.84 4.39
N SER A 26 17.60 -21.24 5.08
CA SER A 26 17.24 -21.55 6.46
C SER A 26 16.33 -22.79 6.59
N GLY A 27 16.07 -23.52 5.50
CA GLY A 27 15.31 -24.77 5.48
C GLY A 27 13.80 -24.60 5.24
N HIS A 28 13.35 -23.42 4.81
CA HIS A 28 11.97 -23.21 4.39
C HIS A 28 11.74 -23.69 2.95
N THR A 29 10.53 -24.18 2.67
CA THR A 29 10.13 -24.55 1.31
C THR A 29 9.45 -23.35 0.66
N ILE A 30 9.93 -22.93 -0.52
CA ILE A 30 9.34 -21.80 -1.26
C ILE A 30 8.57 -22.33 -2.46
N GLY A 31 7.26 -22.07 -2.48
CA GLY A 31 6.37 -22.30 -3.60
C GLY A 31 6.07 -20.98 -4.31
N TYR A 32 5.90 -21.01 -5.63
CA TYR A 32 5.65 -19.82 -6.43
C TYR A 32 4.47 -19.96 -7.40
N CYS A 33 3.61 -18.94 -7.41
CA CYS A 33 2.57 -18.70 -8.39
C CYS A 33 2.89 -17.43 -9.19
N ALA A 34 3.08 -17.58 -10.51
CA ALA A 34 3.38 -16.49 -11.43
C ALA A 34 2.16 -16.04 -12.22
N PHE A 35 1.94 -14.73 -12.27
CA PHE A 35 0.88 -14.09 -13.07
C PHE A 35 1.49 -13.02 -14.00
N PRO A 36 2.32 -13.42 -14.98
CA PRO A 36 3.16 -12.50 -15.74
C PRO A 36 2.36 -11.38 -16.41
N TYR A 37 2.92 -10.17 -16.36
CA TYR A 37 2.44 -9.01 -17.11
C TYR A 37 2.94 -9.09 -18.57
N PRO A 38 2.41 -8.30 -19.52
CA PRO A 38 2.93 -8.23 -20.88
C PRO A 38 4.38 -7.68 -20.98
N ASN A 39 5.39 -8.45 -20.54
CA ASN A 39 6.79 -8.30 -20.93
C ASN A 39 7.52 -9.67 -20.99
N PRO A 40 7.52 -10.33 -22.15
CA PRO A 40 7.83 -11.76 -22.25
C PRO A 40 9.31 -12.12 -22.00
N ALA A 41 10.27 -11.21 -22.18
CA ALA A 41 11.68 -11.59 -22.24
C ALA A 41 12.28 -11.97 -20.86
N LYS A 42 11.90 -11.27 -19.79
CA LYS A 42 12.42 -11.51 -18.42
C LYS A 42 11.47 -12.30 -17.52
N ASP A 43 10.18 -12.32 -17.85
CA ASP A 43 9.22 -13.15 -17.11
C ASP A 43 9.43 -14.66 -17.37
N LEU A 44 10.15 -15.03 -18.45
CA LEU A 44 10.57 -16.42 -18.71
C LEU A 44 11.70 -16.89 -17.77
N GLU A 45 12.60 -15.99 -17.35
CA GLU A 45 13.72 -16.30 -16.43
C GLU A 45 13.22 -16.63 -15.01
N LEU A 46 11.99 -16.23 -14.65
CA LEU A 46 11.34 -16.67 -13.41
C LEU A 46 11.14 -18.19 -13.33
N GLY A 47 11.06 -18.85 -14.49
CA GLY A 47 11.00 -20.30 -14.57
C GLY A 47 12.26 -21.01 -14.08
N GLU A 48 13.38 -20.28 -13.92
CA GLU A 48 14.69 -20.81 -13.53
C GLU A 48 15.03 -20.59 -12.05
N ALA A 49 14.16 -19.94 -11.27
CA ALA A 49 14.34 -19.82 -9.83
C ALA A 49 14.33 -21.21 -9.16
N PRO A 50 15.12 -21.45 -8.09
CA PRO A 50 15.17 -22.72 -7.36
C PRO A 50 13.92 -22.99 -6.52
N PHE A 51 12.84 -22.25 -6.76
CA PHE A 51 11.57 -22.34 -6.04
C PHE A 51 10.63 -23.31 -6.75
N GLN A 52 9.79 -24.01 -5.97
CA GLN A 52 8.81 -24.92 -6.56
C GLN A 52 7.75 -24.11 -7.31
N ARG A 53 7.78 -24.17 -8.64
CA ARG A 53 6.75 -23.56 -9.48
C ARG A 53 5.44 -24.36 -9.36
N LEU A 54 4.44 -23.77 -8.70
CA LEU A 54 3.14 -24.39 -8.46
C LEU A 54 2.12 -24.00 -9.53
N ALA A 55 2.17 -22.74 -9.97
CA ALA A 55 1.29 -22.24 -11.01
C ALA A 55 1.98 -21.15 -11.83
N PHE A 56 1.65 -21.10 -13.11
CA PHE A 56 2.14 -20.05 -14.01
C PHE A 56 1.04 -19.77 -15.03
N ALA A 57 0.48 -18.57 -14.97
CA ALA A 57 -0.55 -18.17 -15.92
C ALA A 57 0.10 -18.05 -17.30
N PRO A 58 -0.50 -18.62 -18.36
CA PRO A 58 0.06 -18.52 -19.70
C PRO A 58 0.19 -17.04 -20.07
N PHE A 59 1.37 -16.67 -20.58
CA PHE A 59 1.53 -15.38 -21.22
C PHE A 59 0.71 -15.38 -22.51
N ASN A 60 -0.18 -14.41 -22.67
CA ASN A 60 -0.88 -14.21 -23.92
C ASN A 60 -0.60 -12.79 -24.40
N ALA A 61 0.09 -12.66 -25.55
CA ALA A 61 0.39 -11.36 -26.15
C ALA A 61 -0.86 -10.51 -26.45
N THR A 62 -2.04 -11.15 -26.56
CA THR A 62 -3.33 -10.49 -26.80
C THR A 62 -4.18 -10.26 -25.55
N LEU A 63 -3.96 -11.02 -24.47
CA LEU A 63 -4.62 -10.77 -23.18
C LEU A 63 -3.63 -10.08 -22.25
N THR A 64 -3.92 -8.83 -21.88
CA THR A 64 -3.09 -8.06 -20.96
C THR A 64 -2.94 -8.73 -19.59
N GLN A 65 -3.88 -9.60 -19.16
CA GLN A 65 -3.90 -10.26 -17.84
C GLN A 65 -4.71 -11.59 -17.86
N PRO A 66 -4.40 -12.60 -17.02
CA PRO A 66 -5.24 -13.80 -16.86
C PRO A 66 -6.60 -13.44 -16.26
N SER A 67 -7.64 -14.24 -16.49
CA SER A 67 -8.97 -13.97 -15.93
C SER A 67 -9.06 -14.29 -14.43
N LEU A 68 -9.95 -13.62 -13.70
CA LEU A 68 -10.15 -13.86 -12.27
C LEU A 68 -10.51 -15.32 -11.92
N PRO A 69 -11.37 -16.02 -12.67
CA PRO A 69 -11.62 -17.44 -12.44
C PRO A 69 -10.37 -18.31 -12.57
N GLU A 70 -9.54 -18.06 -13.59
CA GLU A 70 -8.28 -18.80 -13.77
C GLU A 70 -7.29 -18.54 -12.62
N VAL A 71 -7.13 -17.27 -12.23
CA VAL A 71 -6.30 -16.90 -11.08
C VAL A 71 -6.80 -17.59 -9.81
N ARG A 72 -8.12 -17.58 -9.57
CA ARG A 72 -8.75 -18.23 -8.42
C ARG A 72 -8.45 -19.72 -8.41
N ASP A 73 -8.65 -20.42 -9.52
CA ASP A 73 -8.40 -21.86 -9.61
C ASP A 73 -6.94 -22.22 -9.38
N MET A 74 -6.01 -21.41 -9.90
CA MET A 74 -4.58 -21.57 -9.67
C MET A 74 -4.21 -21.37 -8.20
N VAL A 75 -4.67 -20.29 -7.57
CA VAL A 75 -4.41 -20.00 -6.15
C VAL A 75 -5.01 -21.09 -5.27
N HIS A 76 -6.27 -21.47 -5.48
CA HIS A 76 -6.94 -22.50 -4.69
C HIS A 76 -6.24 -23.86 -4.80
N ARG A 77 -5.74 -24.21 -5.99
CA ARG A 77 -4.95 -25.43 -6.20
C ARG A 77 -3.64 -25.37 -5.43
N ALA A 78 -2.88 -24.29 -5.58
CA ALA A 78 -1.62 -24.09 -4.88
C ALA A 78 -1.79 -24.16 -3.35
N LEU A 79 -2.85 -23.54 -2.80
CA LEU A 79 -3.16 -23.61 -1.38
C LEU A 79 -3.39 -25.04 -0.89
N ARG A 80 -4.12 -25.88 -1.66
CA ARG A 80 -4.41 -27.28 -1.29
C ARG A 80 -3.18 -28.17 -1.43
N GLU A 81 -2.47 -28.07 -2.54
CA GLU A 81 -1.36 -28.98 -2.87
C GLU A 81 -0.09 -28.66 -2.09
N PHE A 82 0.20 -27.37 -1.89
CA PHE A 82 1.43 -26.93 -1.22
C PHE A 82 1.26 -26.78 0.29
N SER A 83 0.02 -26.59 0.78
CA SER A 83 -0.30 -26.36 2.19
C SER A 83 0.63 -25.30 2.84
N PRO A 84 0.60 -24.05 2.35
CA PRO A 84 1.47 -23.00 2.86
C PRO A 84 1.15 -22.61 4.30
N ASP A 85 2.17 -22.17 5.04
CA ASP A 85 2.05 -21.52 6.35
C ASP A 85 1.86 -20.00 6.21
N VAL A 86 2.21 -19.43 5.06
CA VAL A 86 2.05 -18.01 4.74
C VAL A 86 1.95 -17.80 3.23
N VAL A 87 1.14 -16.82 2.82
CA VAL A 87 1.09 -16.31 1.45
C VAL A 87 1.76 -14.93 1.38
N LEU A 88 2.72 -14.78 0.47
CA LEU A 88 3.39 -13.53 0.16
C LEU A 88 2.85 -12.91 -1.12
N LEU A 89 2.53 -11.62 -1.09
CA LEU A 89 2.08 -10.83 -2.24
C LEU A 89 3.05 -9.69 -2.55
N ASP A 90 3.24 -9.41 -3.82
CA ASP A 90 4.06 -8.29 -4.31
C ASP A 90 3.57 -6.91 -3.88
N ASP A 91 2.26 -6.78 -3.76
CA ASP A 91 1.54 -5.61 -3.30
C ASP A 91 0.11 -5.97 -2.89
N ILE A 92 -0.70 -4.95 -2.63
CA ILE A 92 -2.11 -5.09 -2.24
C ILE A 92 -3.09 -4.48 -3.23
N PHE A 93 -2.62 -3.83 -4.29
CA PHE A 93 -3.49 -2.99 -5.13
C PHE A 93 -3.47 -3.35 -6.60
N ASN A 94 -2.36 -3.85 -7.14
CA ASN A 94 -2.31 -4.23 -8.53
C ASN A 94 -3.06 -5.55 -8.72
N TYR A 95 -3.57 -5.72 -9.94
CA TYR A 95 -4.10 -7.00 -10.36
C TYR A 95 -2.95 -7.99 -10.59
N PRO A 96 -3.07 -9.26 -10.16
CA PRO A 96 -4.18 -9.87 -9.41
C PRO A 96 -4.03 -9.80 -7.88
N SER A 97 -2.93 -9.25 -7.34
CA SER A 97 -2.62 -9.24 -5.90
C SER A 97 -3.78 -8.73 -5.03
N ASN A 98 -4.49 -7.69 -5.48
CA ASN A 98 -5.65 -7.14 -4.77
C ASN A 98 -6.82 -8.13 -4.57
N ALA A 99 -6.91 -9.17 -5.40
CA ALA A 99 -7.93 -10.20 -5.32
C ALA A 99 -7.44 -11.46 -4.59
N ILE A 100 -6.14 -11.76 -4.66
CA ILE A 100 -5.55 -12.97 -4.08
C ILE A 100 -5.78 -13.04 -2.57
N SER A 101 -5.65 -11.93 -1.83
CA SER A 101 -5.90 -11.96 -0.39
C SER A 101 -7.31 -12.49 -0.05
N THR A 102 -8.33 -12.00 -0.75
CA THR A 102 -9.72 -12.48 -0.59
C THR A 102 -9.83 -13.97 -0.92
N MET A 103 -9.25 -14.42 -2.04
CA MET A 103 -9.26 -15.84 -2.44
C MET A 103 -8.59 -16.74 -1.39
N VAL A 104 -7.48 -16.28 -0.79
CA VAL A 104 -6.82 -17.01 0.29
C VAL A 104 -7.75 -17.11 1.50
N LYS A 105 -8.42 -16.02 1.88
CA LYS A 105 -9.33 -16.00 3.03
C LYS A 105 -10.62 -16.81 2.80
N GLU A 106 -11.06 -17.00 1.56
CA GLU A 106 -12.18 -17.90 1.22
C GLU A 106 -11.87 -19.36 1.56
N VAL A 107 -10.64 -19.81 1.32
CA VAL A 107 -10.22 -21.22 1.50
C VAL A 107 -9.59 -21.48 2.86
N ALA A 108 -8.76 -20.54 3.33
CA ALA A 108 -8.00 -20.66 4.56
C ALA A 108 -8.05 -19.33 5.34
N PRO A 109 -9.16 -19.04 6.06
CA PRO A 109 -9.34 -17.76 6.75
C PRO A 109 -8.22 -17.39 7.73
N GLN A 110 -7.57 -18.40 8.33
CA GLN A 110 -6.50 -18.23 9.31
C GLN A 110 -5.11 -18.14 8.68
N LEU A 111 -4.96 -18.42 7.39
CA LEU A 111 -3.66 -18.39 6.72
C LEU A 111 -3.20 -16.94 6.58
N PRO A 112 -2.02 -16.56 7.11
CA PRO A 112 -1.50 -15.21 6.98
C PRO A 112 -1.21 -14.84 5.52
N VAL A 113 -1.69 -13.67 5.13
CA VAL A 113 -1.38 -13.00 3.87
C VAL A 113 -0.52 -11.79 4.20
N VAL A 114 0.73 -11.82 3.74
CA VAL A 114 1.67 -10.72 3.90
C VAL A 114 1.92 -10.11 2.54
N ALA A 115 1.69 -8.81 2.42
CA ALA A 115 2.00 -8.08 1.21
C ALA A 115 3.16 -7.14 1.45
N PHE A 116 3.83 -6.74 0.37
CA PHE A 116 4.94 -5.82 0.43
C PHE A 116 4.67 -4.54 -0.34
N GLN A 117 5.50 -3.55 -0.10
CA GLN A 117 5.56 -2.39 -0.97
C GLN A 117 6.16 -2.79 -2.33
N HIS A 118 5.43 -2.51 -3.42
CA HIS A 118 5.84 -2.86 -4.80
C HIS A 118 7.12 -2.15 -5.28
N GLY A 119 7.29 -0.89 -4.89
CA GLY A 119 8.23 0.04 -5.49
C GLY A 119 8.24 1.41 -4.82
N PHE A 120 8.83 2.40 -5.48
CA PHE A 120 8.95 3.77 -4.95
C PHE A 120 7.84 4.67 -5.44
N PHE A 121 7.32 4.41 -6.64
CA PHE A 121 6.10 4.99 -7.12
C PHE A 121 4.90 4.36 -6.40
N GLN A 122 4.17 5.15 -5.60
CA GLN A 122 3.06 4.64 -4.80
C GLN A 122 1.86 5.59 -4.76
N PHE A 123 0.71 5.06 -5.15
CA PHE A 123 -0.59 5.66 -4.89
C PHE A 123 -1.05 5.26 -3.49
N TRP A 124 -0.59 5.95 -2.45
CA TRP A 124 -0.94 5.59 -1.07
C TRP A 124 -2.44 5.55 -0.79
N SER A 125 -3.23 6.35 -1.52
CA SER A 125 -4.68 6.26 -1.51
C SER A 125 -5.19 4.87 -1.88
N HIS A 126 -4.57 4.21 -2.87
CA HIS A 126 -4.90 2.84 -3.29
C HIS A 126 -4.47 1.82 -2.24
N TYR A 127 -3.28 1.97 -1.65
CA TYR A 127 -2.83 1.07 -0.59
C TYR A 127 -3.75 1.11 0.63
N ARG A 128 -4.13 2.31 1.07
CA ARG A 128 -5.11 2.48 2.15
C ARG A 128 -6.46 1.86 1.79
N ARG A 129 -6.87 1.99 0.53
CA ARG A 129 -8.15 1.57 -0.02
C ARG A 129 -8.28 0.05 -0.18
N PHE A 130 -7.22 -0.62 -0.62
CA PHE A 130 -7.19 -2.06 -0.89
C PHE A 130 -6.45 -2.85 0.20
N PHE A 131 -6.38 -2.31 1.43
CA PHE A 131 -5.73 -2.99 2.55
C PHE A 131 -6.51 -4.24 2.95
N ALA A 132 -6.12 -5.38 2.37
CA ALA A 132 -6.76 -6.67 2.59
C ALA A 132 -5.81 -7.75 3.13
N CYS A 133 -4.53 -7.44 3.30
CA CYS A 133 -3.53 -8.34 3.86
C CYS A 133 -3.55 -8.31 5.40
N ASP A 134 -3.05 -9.37 6.03
CA ASP A 134 -2.80 -9.39 7.46
C ASP A 134 -1.66 -8.43 7.80
N PHE A 135 -0.55 -8.49 7.07
CA PHE A 135 0.60 -7.60 7.25
C PHE A 135 0.97 -6.92 5.94
N PHE A 136 1.38 -5.66 6.04
CA PHE A 136 2.00 -4.93 4.96
C PHE A 136 3.44 -4.57 5.32
N LEU A 137 4.40 -5.02 4.54
CA LEU A 137 5.83 -4.80 4.77
C LEU A 137 6.27 -3.56 3.98
N ALA A 138 6.37 -2.45 4.70
CA ALA A 138 6.79 -1.15 4.18
C ALA A 138 8.32 -1.02 4.20
N TYR A 139 8.87 -0.22 3.28
CA TYR A 139 10.32 -0.03 3.22
C TYR A 139 10.86 0.73 4.44
N GLY A 140 10.17 1.78 4.88
CA GLY A 140 10.63 2.66 5.96
C GLY A 140 9.48 3.20 6.78
N SER A 141 9.82 3.88 7.88
CA SER A 141 8.86 4.54 8.77
C SER A 141 8.03 5.58 8.01
N ARG A 142 8.64 6.23 7.00
CA ARG A 142 7.97 7.15 6.10
C ARG A 142 6.77 6.51 5.40
N SER A 143 6.96 5.34 4.81
CA SER A 143 5.88 4.61 4.11
C SER A 143 4.82 4.08 5.08
N GLN A 144 5.20 3.73 6.31
CA GLN A 144 4.24 3.34 7.35
C GLN A 144 3.28 4.49 7.71
N ARG A 145 3.79 5.72 7.83
CA ARG A 145 2.99 6.92 8.18
C ARG A 145 1.94 7.29 7.13
N GLU A 146 2.05 6.77 5.92
CA GLU A 146 1.08 6.99 4.84
C GLU A 146 -0.21 6.17 5.02
N PHE A 147 -0.24 5.20 5.93
CA PHE A 147 -1.44 4.40 6.20
C PHE A 147 -2.34 5.04 7.25
N LEU A 148 -3.62 4.65 7.27
CA LEU A 148 -4.57 5.11 8.29
C LEU A 148 -4.16 4.59 9.67
N PRO A 149 -4.45 5.30 10.78
CA PRO A 149 -4.02 4.88 12.12
C PRO A 149 -4.35 3.42 12.47
N HIS A 150 -5.55 2.93 12.13
CA HIS A 150 -5.97 1.55 12.37
C HIS A 150 -5.26 0.51 11.47
N GLN A 151 -4.65 0.94 10.37
CA GLN A 151 -3.86 0.10 9.47
C GLN A 151 -2.39 0.05 9.90
N GLN A 152 -1.88 1.11 10.53
CA GLN A 152 -0.45 1.25 10.87
C GLN A 152 0.07 0.13 11.78
N GLU A 153 -0.76 -0.44 12.66
CA GLU A 153 -0.40 -1.60 13.50
C GLU A 153 -0.10 -2.87 12.69
N ARG A 154 -0.62 -2.94 11.46
CA ARG A 154 -0.41 -4.04 10.52
C ARG A 154 0.64 -3.70 9.46
N VAL A 155 1.15 -2.47 9.46
CA VAL A 155 2.19 -2.01 8.55
C VAL A 155 3.53 -2.07 9.26
N ILE A 156 4.40 -2.97 8.84
CA ILE A 156 5.69 -3.23 9.48
C ILE A 156 6.80 -2.61 8.65
N THR A 157 7.67 -1.84 9.29
CA THR A 157 8.88 -1.29 8.66
C THR A 157 9.92 -2.41 8.48
N PHE A 158 9.94 -3.00 7.28
CA PHE A 158 10.70 -4.21 6.97
C PHE A 158 11.89 -3.96 6.04
N GLY A 159 11.88 -2.86 5.27
CA GLY A 159 12.93 -2.58 4.30
C GLY A 159 12.64 -3.16 2.91
N LEU A 160 13.60 -2.96 2.01
CA LEU A 160 13.56 -3.47 0.64
C LEU A 160 14.67 -4.52 0.46
N PRO A 161 14.33 -5.83 0.45
CA PRO A 161 15.32 -6.92 0.47
C PRO A 161 16.38 -6.84 -0.64
N LYS A 162 16.01 -6.47 -1.87
CA LYS A 162 16.97 -6.27 -2.98
C LYS A 162 18.10 -5.29 -2.69
N LEU A 163 17.96 -4.36 -1.75
CA LEU A 163 19.06 -3.44 -1.43
C LEU A 163 20.27 -4.16 -0.80
N SER A 164 20.07 -5.36 -0.24
CA SER A 164 21.16 -6.19 0.29
C SER A 164 22.22 -6.52 -0.76
N ARG A 165 21.83 -6.64 -2.04
CA ARG A 165 22.73 -6.95 -3.15
C ARG A 165 23.70 -5.81 -3.49
N LEU A 166 23.45 -4.61 -2.98
CA LEU A 166 24.30 -3.44 -3.17
C LEU A 166 25.47 -3.41 -2.17
N LYS A 167 25.45 -4.29 -1.17
CA LYS A 167 26.52 -4.39 -0.19
C LYS A 167 27.82 -4.75 -0.90
N ASN A 168 28.84 -3.93 -0.71
CA ASN A 168 30.18 -4.08 -1.30
C ASN A 168 30.24 -3.94 -2.83
N VAL A 169 29.20 -3.42 -3.49
CA VAL A 169 29.30 -3.09 -4.92
C VAL A 169 30.31 -1.95 -5.08
N PRO A 170 31.40 -2.13 -5.85
CA PRO A 170 32.38 -1.08 -6.06
C PRO A 170 31.76 0.04 -6.88
N VAL A 171 32.03 1.29 -6.50
CA VAL A 171 31.51 2.48 -7.19
C VAL A 171 32.62 3.23 -7.92
N SER A 172 32.35 3.70 -9.12
CA SER A 172 33.26 4.50 -9.97
C SER A 172 32.49 5.64 -10.64
N ASP A 173 33.17 6.61 -11.25
CA ASP A 173 32.53 7.70 -12.01
C ASP A 173 33.04 7.69 -13.46
N ASP A 174 32.19 7.25 -14.40
CA ASP A 174 32.46 7.22 -15.84
C ASP A 174 32.03 8.51 -16.56
N GLY A 175 31.61 9.52 -15.80
CA GLY A 175 31.18 10.83 -16.28
C GLY A 175 29.73 10.90 -16.77
N THR A 176 28.99 9.79 -16.79
CA THR A 176 27.66 9.70 -17.40
C THR A 176 26.55 10.09 -16.42
N LEU A 177 25.62 10.93 -16.86
CA LEU A 177 24.32 11.09 -16.19
C LEU A 177 23.37 9.99 -16.68
N LEU A 178 22.87 9.17 -15.77
CA LEU A 178 21.91 8.12 -16.08
C LEU A 178 20.47 8.58 -15.79
N TYR A 179 19.66 8.74 -16.83
CA TYR A 179 18.23 8.98 -16.67
C TYR A 179 17.46 7.65 -16.69
N LEU A 180 16.80 7.34 -15.56
CA LEU A 180 15.93 6.18 -15.38
C LEU A 180 14.50 6.54 -15.79
N ALA A 181 14.20 6.38 -17.08
CA ALA A 181 12.92 6.73 -17.68
C ALA A 181 11.77 5.83 -17.19
N GLN A 182 10.57 6.38 -17.03
CA GLN A 182 9.32 5.67 -16.64
C GLN A 182 8.24 5.93 -17.71
N ASP A 183 6.98 5.58 -17.48
CA ASP A 183 5.89 5.91 -18.43
C ASP A 183 5.66 7.43 -18.56
N THR A 184 5.94 8.16 -17.49
CA THR A 184 5.69 9.58 -17.35
C THR A 184 6.87 10.31 -16.68
N PRO A 185 7.19 11.53 -17.12
CA PRO A 185 6.64 12.19 -18.31
C PRO A 185 7.21 11.61 -19.61
N ARG A 186 6.57 11.92 -20.73
CA ARG A 186 7.05 11.51 -22.06
C ARG A 186 8.37 12.19 -22.43
N TRP A 187 9.06 11.62 -23.40
CA TRP A 187 10.41 12.04 -23.81
C TRP A 187 10.48 13.51 -24.23
N GLU A 188 9.41 14.06 -24.83
CA GLU A 188 9.35 15.46 -25.29
C GLU A 188 9.52 16.46 -24.13
N VAL A 189 9.12 16.07 -22.92
CA VAL A 189 9.21 16.91 -21.72
C VAL A 189 10.62 16.86 -21.13
N VAL A 190 11.22 15.67 -21.08
CA VAL A 190 12.52 15.47 -20.38
C VAL A 190 13.72 15.67 -21.27
N ALA A 191 13.62 15.40 -22.57
CA ALA A 191 14.74 15.53 -23.50
C ALA A 191 15.35 16.94 -23.53
N PRO A 192 14.56 18.04 -23.58
CA PRO A 192 15.12 19.38 -23.51
C PRO A 192 15.95 19.62 -22.25
N ALA A 193 15.48 19.14 -21.09
CA ALA A 193 16.17 19.27 -19.81
C ALA A 193 17.51 18.51 -19.80
N LEU A 194 17.49 17.25 -20.27
CA LEU A 194 18.67 16.39 -20.35
C LEU A 194 19.72 16.95 -21.31
N LYS A 195 19.31 17.42 -22.49
CA LYS A 195 20.20 18.08 -23.45
C LYS A 195 20.80 19.36 -22.89
N ARG A 196 19.98 20.15 -22.20
CA ARG A 196 20.43 21.38 -21.56
C ARG A 196 21.47 21.10 -20.49
N TYR A 197 21.25 20.09 -19.65
CA TYR A 197 22.24 19.62 -18.67
C TYR A 197 23.55 19.16 -19.35
N ALA A 198 23.46 18.35 -20.40
CA ALA A 198 24.63 17.89 -21.14
C ALA A 198 25.45 19.07 -21.68
N LYS A 199 24.78 20.08 -22.24
CA LYS A 199 25.41 21.32 -22.72
C LYS A 199 26.05 22.15 -21.61
N LEU A 200 25.41 22.23 -20.44
CA LEU A 200 25.92 22.99 -19.29
C LEU A 200 27.16 22.35 -18.66
N THR A 201 27.25 21.02 -18.66
CA THR A 201 28.25 20.27 -17.90
C THR A 201 29.32 19.60 -18.76
N GLY A 202 29.09 19.49 -20.07
CA GLY A 202 29.93 18.69 -20.97
C GLY A 202 29.82 17.18 -20.72
N ARG A 203 28.88 16.72 -19.90
CA ARG A 203 28.73 15.30 -19.55
C ARG A 203 27.83 14.56 -20.53
N ARG A 204 28.10 13.27 -20.68
CA ARG A 204 27.24 12.34 -21.43
C ARG A 204 25.95 12.09 -20.67
N VAL A 205 24.86 11.89 -21.41
CA VAL A 205 23.57 11.50 -20.83
C VAL A 205 23.12 10.20 -21.47
N ARG A 206 22.86 9.20 -20.62
CA ARG A 206 22.29 7.91 -21.00
C ARG A 206 20.87 7.81 -20.51
N VAL A 207 19.94 7.51 -21.41
CA VAL A 207 18.54 7.25 -21.11
C VAL A 207 18.34 5.75 -21.07
N ARG A 208 18.00 5.24 -19.89
CA ARG A 208 17.61 3.85 -19.70
C ARG A 208 16.09 3.79 -19.56
N ALA A 209 15.41 3.46 -20.65
CA ALA A 209 13.95 3.36 -20.64
C ALA A 209 13.49 2.23 -19.73
N HIS A 210 12.27 2.35 -19.17
CA HIS A 210 11.63 1.24 -18.50
C HIS A 210 11.32 0.13 -19.52
N PRO A 211 11.52 -1.17 -19.21
CA PRO A 211 11.26 -2.25 -20.17
C PRO A 211 9.85 -2.19 -20.81
N GLN A 212 8.83 -1.92 -19.99
CA GLN A 212 7.43 -1.81 -20.42
C GLN A 212 7.15 -0.58 -21.29
N PHE A 213 8.01 0.44 -21.22
CA PHE A 213 7.79 1.75 -21.85
C PHE A 213 8.92 2.11 -22.81
N ALA A 214 9.68 1.11 -23.28
CA ALA A 214 10.82 1.31 -24.16
C ALA A 214 10.44 2.08 -25.43
N SER A 215 9.30 1.72 -26.02
CA SER A 215 8.76 2.35 -27.24
C SER A 215 8.46 3.83 -27.08
N ILE A 216 8.18 4.31 -25.86
CA ILE A 216 7.96 5.75 -25.59
C ILE A 216 9.24 6.56 -25.86
N TYR A 217 10.42 5.95 -25.71
CA TYR A 217 11.70 6.64 -25.77
C TYR A 217 12.53 6.30 -27.02
N GLU A 218 12.02 5.46 -27.93
CA GLU A 218 12.71 5.12 -29.19
C GLU A 218 13.07 6.35 -30.02
N ALA A 219 12.21 7.37 -30.02
CA ALA A 219 12.43 8.64 -30.71
C ALA A 219 13.70 9.39 -30.23
N LEU A 220 14.21 9.09 -29.02
CA LEU A 220 15.41 9.73 -28.49
C LEU A 220 16.71 9.32 -29.20
N ALA A 221 16.71 8.20 -29.94
CA ALA A 221 17.90 7.76 -30.67
C ALA A 221 18.39 8.82 -31.68
N GLY A 222 17.49 9.65 -32.22
CA GLY A 222 17.82 10.77 -33.13
C GLY A 222 18.20 12.07 -32.42
N GLU A 223 18.08 12.14 -31.09
CA GLU A 223 18.14 13.39 -30.34
C GLU A 223 19.54 13.67 -29.74
N GLY A 224 20.54 12.81 -29.98
CA GLY A 224 21.89 12.96 -29.44
C GLY A 224 22.03 12.53 -27.97
N LEU A 225 21.10 11.69 -27.48
CA LEU A 225 21.16 11.04 -26.17
C LEU A 225 21.45 9.54 -26.37
N GLU A 226 22.22 8.91 -25.49
CA GLU A 226 22.48 7.47 -25.55
C GLU A 226 21.26 6.70 -25.04
N LEU A 227 20.52 6.02 -25.92
CA LEU A 227 19.41 5.16 -25.50
C LEU A 227 19.93 3.75 -25.15
N GLN A 228 19.59 3.27 -23.96
CA GLN A 228 19.84 1.91 -23.52
C GLN A 228 18.53 1.17 -23.27
N TYR A 229 18.34 0.05 -23.95
CA TYR A 229 17.22 -0.85 -23.71
C TYR A 229 17.41 -1.64 -22.42
N ALA A 230 16.30 -1.87 -21.73
CA ALA A 230 16.25 -2.25 -20.33
C ALA A 230 16.57 -3.72 -20.02
N VAL A 231 17.31 -4.40 -20.90
CA VAL A 231 17.47 -5.86 -20.86
C VAL A 231 18.57 -6.28 -19.88
N ASP A 232 19.51 -5.41 -19.54
CA ASP A 232 20.60 -5.72 -18.61
C ASP A 232 20.27 -5.34 -17.16
N ASP A 233 21.01 -5.92 -16.22
CA ASP A 233 21.01 -5.49 -14.81
C ASP A 233 21.38 -4.00 -14.73
N VAL A 234 20.65 -3.25 -13.92
CA VAL A 234 20.83 -1.81 -13.76
C VAL A 234 22.02 -1.50 -12.85
N ILE A 235 22.40 -2.39 -11.94
CA ILE A 235 23.39 -2.12 -10.90
C ILE A 235 24.75 -1.69 -11.45
N PRO A 236 25.35 -2.36 -12.45
CA PRO A 236 26.64 -1.92 -13.00
C PRO A 236 26.59 -0.47 -13.51
N HIS A 237 25.48 -0.06 -14.11
CA HIS A 237 25.29 1.31 -14.60
C HIS A 237 25.09 2.31 -13.47
N LEU A 238 24.35 1.95 -12.42
CA LEU A 238 24.22 2.79 -11.23
C LEU A 238 25.58 2.97 -10.55
N ALA A 239 26.34 1.89 -10.41
CA ALA A 239 27.64 1.88 -9.76
C ALA A 239 28.70 2.71 -10.50
N SER A 240 28.66 2.74 -11.85
CA SER A 240 29.64 3.46 -12.67
C SER A 240 29.25 4.90 -13.00
N CYS A 241 27.97 5.27 -12.95
CA CYS A 241 27.53 6.59 -13.40
C CYS A 241 28.01 7.73 -12.48
N HIS A 242 28.03 8.94 -13.03
CA HIS A 242 28.28 10.18 -12.28
C HIS A 242 27.11 10.50 -11.33
N ALA A 243 25.90 10.45 -11.87
CA ALA A 243 24.68 10.80 -11.18
C ALA A 243 23.46 10.20 -11.87
N VAL A 244 22.35 10.11 -11.14
CA VAL A 244 21.10 9.53 -11.62
C VAL A 244 19.99 10.58 -11.63
N VAL A 245 19.16 10.57 -12.67
CA VAL A 245 17.90 11.32 -12.73
C VAL A 245 16.75 10.33 -12.84
N THR A 246 15.66 10.55 -12.10
CA THR A 246 14.48 9.69 -12.18
C THR A 246 13.19 10.44 -11.85
N THR A 247 12.05 9.86 -12.22
CA THR A 247 10.70 10.35 -11.88
C THR A 247 9.99 9.45 -10.86
N GLY A 248 10.68 8.44 -10.32
CA GLY A 248 10.11 7.52 -9.32
C GLY A 248 10.59 6.06 -9.43
N SER A 249 11.68 5.79 -10.14
CA SER A 249 12.23 4.43 -10.25
C SER A 249 12.81 3.97 -8.93
N THR A 250 12.56 2.71 -8.56
CA THR A 250 13.24 2.03 -7.44
C THR A 250 14.76 2.06 -7.56
N ALA A 251 15.30 2.07 -8.80
CA ALA A 251 16.72 2.18 -9.03
C ALA A 251 17.33 3.55 -8.64
N GLY A 252 16.50 4.59 -8.49
CA GLY A 252 16.94 5.83 -7.87
C GLY A 252 17.32 5.65 -6.40
N MET A 253 16.60 4.80 -5.66
CA MET A 253 16.97 4.49 -4.28
C MET A 253 18.21 3.60 -4.20
N GLU A 254 18.35 2.65 -5.13
CA GLU A 254 19.57 1.84 -5.26
C GLU A 254 20.80 2.74 -5.49
N ALA A 255 20.66 3.79 -6.31
CA ALA A 255 21.70 4.80 -6.51
C ALA A 255 22.04 5.55 -5.21
N LEU A 256 21.03 6.00 -4.45
CA LEU A 256 21.26 6.66 -3.15
C LEU A 256 22.03 5.76 -2.18
N VAL A 257 21.68 4.47 -2.11
CA VAL A 257 22.36 3.48 -1.26
C VAL A 257 23.81 3.24 -1.70
N LEU A 258 24.08 3.31 -3.01
CA LEU A 258 25.45 3.27 -3.57
C LEU A 258 26.21 4.61 -3.36
N GLY A 259 25.63 5.59 -2.67
CA GLY A 259 26.24 6.90 -2.47
C GLY A 259 26.27 7.77 -3.72
N LYS A 260 25.45 7.47 -4.73
CA LYS A 260 25.38 8.25 -5.98
C LYS A 260 24.47 9.46 -5.84
N PRO A 261 24.87 10.61 -6.42
CA PRO A 261 23.97 11.75 -6.56
C PRO A 261 22.71 11.37 -7.34
N VAL A 262 21.55 11.75 -6.81
CA VAL A 262 20.24 11.51 -7.44
C VAL A 262 19.49 12.83 -7.56
N VAL A 263 18.82 13.02 -8.69
CA VAL A 263 17.80 14.05 -8.87
C VAL A 263 16.46 13.38 -9.13
N SER A 264 15.49 13.64 -8.26
CA SER A 264 14.10 13.29 -8.50
C SER A 264 13.40 14.44 -9.21
N LEU A 265 12.94 14.21 -10.42
CA LEU A 265 12.11 15.18 -11.16
C LEU A 265 10.67 15.18 -10.60
N PRO A 266 9.94 16.31 -10.68
CA PRO A 266 8.57 16.41 -10.17
C PRO A 266 7.61 15.44 -10.88
N SER A 267 7.20 14.36 -10.23
CA SER A 267 6.17 13.45 -10.75
C SER A 267 4.88 13.63 -9.94
N TYR A 268 3.73 13.80 -10.62
CA TYR A 268 2.41 14.01 -9.99
C TYR A 268 1.99 12.90 -9.02
N SER A 269 2.69 11.77 -9.04
CA SER A 269 2.32 10.54 -8.33
C SER A 269 3.47 9.92 -7.54
N SER A 270 4.67 10.53 -7.52
CA SER A 270 5.80 10.07 -6.70
C SER A 270 5.79 10.75 -5.33
N SER A 271 5.31 10.05 -4.32
CA SER A 271 5.15 10.52 -2.93
C SER A 271 6.38 10.26 -2.05
N ILE A 272 7.25 9.33 -2.46
CA ILE A 272 8.38 8.91 -1.63
C ILE A 272 9.54 9.91 -1.66
N PHE A 273 9.78 10.57 -2.80
CA PHE A 273 10.77 11.64 -2.91
C PHE A 273 10.22 13.01 -2.47
N THR A 274 8.95 13.10 -2.06
CA THR A 274 8.38 14.34 -1.56
C THR A 274 9.15 14.81 -0.32
N GLY A 275 9.75 16.00 -0.36
CA GLY A 275 10.59 16.49 0.73
C GLY A 275 11.98 15.81 0.81
N SER A 276 12.37 15.04 -0.21
CA SER A 276 13.76 14.60 -0.38
C SER A 276 14.64 15.81 -0.72
N PRO A 277 15.87 15.90 -0.18
CA PRO A 277 16.86 16.91 -0.58
C PRO A 277 17.27 16.77 -2.06
N CYS A 278 16.86 15.70 -2.73
CA CYS A 278 17.19 15.37 -4.12
C CYS A 278 16.13 15.88 -5.13
N MET A 279 15.07 16.57 -4.69
CA MET A 279 13.96 16.94 -5.56
C MET A 279 14.28 18.20 -6.39
N ALA A 280 14.14 18.11 -7.72
CA ALA A 280 14.14 19.28 -8.59
C ALA A 280 12.80 20.02 -8.53
N LEU A 281 12.80 21.33 -8.78
CA LEU A 281 11.57 22.14 -8.79
C LEU A 281 10.78 22.02 -10.10
N ASP A 282 11.48 21.76 -11.21
CA ASP A 282 10.91 21.68 -12.55
C ASP A 282 11.73 20.74 -13.46
N TYR A 283 11.35 20.70 -14.74
CA TYR A 283 11.98 19.92 -15.78
C TYR A 283 13.01 20.73 -16.58
N THR A 284 13.95 21.40 -15.91
CA THR A 284 15.04 22.14 -16.58
C THR A 284 16.41 21.54 -16.30
N GLY A 285 17.35 21.71 -17.24
CA GLY A 285 18.74 21.27 -17.06
C GLY A 285 19.44 22.01 -15.93
N GLU A 286 19.08 23.28 -15.70
CA GLU A 286 19.54 24.13 -14.61
C GLU A 286 19.13 23.58 -13.24
N GLN A 287 17.89 23.13 -13.08
CA GLN A 287 17.47 22.52 -11.81
C GLN A 287 18.17 21.18 -11.57
N ILE A 288 18.32 20.35 -12.60
CA ILE A 288 19.11 19.09 -12.48
C ILE A 288 20.53 19.41 -12.02
N TRP A 289 21.21 20.37 -12.68
CA TRP A 289 22.55 20.78 -12.31
C TRP A 289 22.62 21.37 -10.90
N SER A 290 21.69 22.23 -10.53
CA SER A 290 21.63 22.89 -9.22
C SER A 290 21.52 21.89 -8.08
N VAL A 291 20.60 20.90 -8.19
CA VAL A 291 20.45 19.84 -7.19
C VAL A 291 21.74 19.02 -7.06
N LEU A 292 22.36 18.65 -8.18
CA LEU A 292 23.62 17.89 -8.16
C LEU A 292 24.80 18.70 -7.59
N HIS A 293 24.84 20.00 -7.86
CA HIS A 293 25.89 20.88 -7.34
C HIS A 293 25.80 21.06 -5.82
N GLN A 294 24.58 21.03 -5.27
CA GLN A 294 24.31 21.13 -3.84
C GLN A 294 24.44 19.80 -3.09
N TRP A 295 24.68 18.69 -3.81
CA TRP A 295 24.74 17.35 -3.23
C TRP A 295 25.75 17.20 -2.08
N PRO A 296 27.01 17.70 -2.18
CA PRO A 296 27.98 17.58 -1.09
C PRO A 296 27.52 18.28 0.21
N GLN A 297 26.74 19.35 0.10
CA GLN A 297 26.26 20.13 1.24
C GLN A 297 25.01 19.52 1.90
N ARG A 298 24.32 18.58 1.23
CA ARG A 298 23.06 17.98 1.68
C ARG A 298 23.21 16.56 2.25
N GLN A 299 24.42 16.12 2.57
CA GLN A 299 24.67 14.74 3.00
C GLN A 299 23.94 14.34 4.29
N ASP A 300 23.82 15.26 5.25
CA ASP A 300 23.11 14.98 6.51
C ASP A 300 21.58 14.89 6.30
N GLU A 301 21.01 15.77 5.47
CA GLU A 301 19.60 15.70 5.07
C GLU A 301 19.31 14.40 4.32
N LEU A 302 20.23 13.97 3.45
CA LEU A 302 20.10 12.73 2.71
C LEU A 302 20.17 11.52 3.63
N ARG A 303 21.08 11.50 4.60
CA ARG A 303 21.17 10.43 5.60
C ARG A 303 19.86 10.29 6.35
N SER A 304 19.33 11.42 6.86
CA SER A 304 18.02 11.45 7.54
C SER A 304 16.90 10.94 6.64
N PHE A 305 16.85 11.38 5.38
CA PHE A 305 15.89 10.89 4.40
C PHE A 305 15.97 9.36 4.18
N LEU A 306 17.18 8.80 4.09
CA LEU A 306 17.40 7.38 3.89
C LEU A 306 17.00 6.55 5.11
N GLU A 307 17.36 7.01 6.32
CA GLU A 307 16.97 6.37 7.59
C GLU A 307 15.45 6.30 7.75
N ASP A 308 14.73 7.32 7.27
CA ASP A 308 13.27 7.37 7.28
C ASP A 308 12.62 6.51 6.17
N SER A 309 13.28 6.41 5.02
CA SER A 309 12.73 5.77 3.82
C SER A 309 13.04 4.27 3.73
N ILE A 310 14.11 3.80 4.38
CA ILE A 310 14.58 2.42 4.29
C ILE A 310 14.95 1.89 5.67
N SER A 311 14.36 0.75 6.03
CA SER A 311 14.72 -0.01 7.23
C SER A 311 16.13 -0.59 7.12
N PRO A 312 16.93 -0.57 8.20
CA PRO A 312 18.23 -1.26 8.25
C PRO A 312 18.16 -2.75 7.93
N LEU A 313 16.99 -3.39 8.12
CA LEU A 313 16.76 -4.79 7.75
C LEU A 313 17.03 -5.08 6.27
N SER A 314 16.96 -4.07 5.40
CA SER A 314 17.30 -4.20 3.97
C SER A 314 18.74 -4.67 3.71
N PHE A 315 19.62 -4.58 4.71
CA PHE A 315 21.05 -4.90 4.59
C PHE A 315 21.50 -6.10 5.42
N ASP A 316 20.57 -6.76 6.12
CA ASP A 316 20.82 -7.90 6.99
C ASP A 316 19.74 -8.98 6.74
N MET A 317 19.87 -9.70 5.63
CA MET A 317 18.90 -10.72 5.20
C MET A 317 18.70 -11.82 6.25
N PRO A 318 19.74 -12.37 6.91
CA PRO A 318 19.54 -13.34 7.99
C PRO A 318 18.67 -12.80 9.12
N ARG A 319 18.83 -11.52 9.50
CA ARG A 319 17.96 -10.89 10.50
C ARG A 319 16.57 -10.62 9.96
N ALA A 320 16.43 -10.19 8.70
CA ALA A 320 15.14 -9.98 8.06
C ALA A 320 14.32 -11.28 7.98
N ALA A 321 14.95 -12.40 7.60
CA ALA A 321 14.33 -13.73 7.56
C ALA A 321 13.84 -14.16 8.95
N ARG A 322 14.69 -14.11 9.98
CA ARG A 322 14.26 -14.40 11.37
C ARG A 322 13.13 -13.50 11.84
N TYR A 323 13.20 -12.20 11.54
CA TYR A 323 12.14 -11.27 11.90
C TYR A 323 10.83 -11.60 11.20
N PHE A 324 10.89 -12.00 9.92
CA PHE A 324 9.75 -12.49 9.17
C PHE A 324 9.17 -13.77 9.78
N GLU A 325 10.00 -14.76 10.14
CA GLU A 325 9.58 -15.99 10.81
C GLU A 325 8.88 -15.71 12.14
N GLU A 326 9.45 -14.83 12.96
CA GLU A 326 8.84 -14.39 14.22
C GLU A 326 7.51 -13.69 13.96
N LEU A 327 7.42 -12.86 12.91
CA LEU A 327 6.20 -12.18 12.52
C LEU A 327 5.08 -13.17 12.19
N ILE A 328 5.38 -14.24 11.46
CA ILE A 328 4.39 -15.29 11.12
C ILE A 328 4.04 -16.12 12.35
N THR A 329 5.03 -16.56 13.12
CA THR A 329 4.84 -17.46 14.27
C THR A 329 4.08 -16.80 15.41
N ARG A 330 4.36 -15.53 15.71
CA ARG A 330 3.72 -14.79 16.82
C ARG A 330 2.28 -14.39 16.53
N ARG A 331 1.77 -14.57 15.30
CA ARG A 331 0.50 -14.00 14.86
C ARG A 331 -0.69 -14.94 14.76
N ILE A 332 -0.59 -16.10 15.39
CA ILE A 332 -1.79 -16.66 16.01
C ILE A 332 -2.16 -15.67 17.14
N VAL A 333 -3.32 -15.02 17.07
CA VAL A 333 -3.93 -14.13 18.09
C VAL A 333 -3.71 -12.60 17.92
N ARG A 334 -4.52 -11.96 17.07
CA ARG A 334 -5.65 -11.07 17.49
C ARG A 334 -6.42 -10.63 16.24
N PRO A 335 -7.72 -10.95 16.11
CA PRO A 335 -8.54 -10.32 15.08
C PRO A 335 -8.52 -8.79 15.26
N PRO A 336 -8.66 -8.01 14.18
CA PRO A 336 -8.88 -6.57 14.31
C PRO A 336 -10.01 -6.33 15.31
N SER A 337 -9.92 -5.25 16.10
CA SER A 337 -11.04 -4.88 16.97
C SER A 337 -12.32 -4.79 16.13
N THR A 338 -13.47 -5.10 16.70
CA THR A 338 -14.77 -5.05 16.00
C THR A 338 -14.97 -3.70 15.28
N GLU A 339 -14.43 -2.62 15.85
CA GLU A 339 -14.41 -1.28 15.27
C GLU A 339 -13.52 -1.16 14.02
N ALA A 340 -12.29 -1.68 14.04
CA ALA A 340 -11.41 -1.69 12.87
C ALA A 340 -11.99 -2.54 11.73
N ALA A 341 -12.59 -3.69 12.06
CA ALA A 341 -13.27 -4.55 11.08
C ALA A 341 -14.46 -3.83 10.41
N MET A 342 -15.27 -3.10 11.19
CA MET A 342 -16.39 -2.32 10.67
C MET A 342 -15.93 -1.15 9.78
N LEU A 343 -14.86 -0.44 10.17
CA LEU A 343 -14.28 0.62 9.35
C LEU A 343 -13.72 0.10 8.02
N GLU A 344 -13.07 -1.06 8.05
CA GLU A 344 -12.56 -1.71 6.83
C GLU A 344 -13.69 -2.14 5.90
N ASP A 345 -14.79 -2.67 6.44
CA ASP A 345 -15.96 -3.06 5.64
C ASP A 345 -16.68 -1.86 5.01
N GLN A 346 -16.84 -0.77 5.78
CA GLN A 346 -17.34 0.51 5.27
C GLN A 346 -16.44 1.06 4.16
N GLN A 347 -15.13 0.99 4.35
CA GLN A 347 -14.17 1.43 3.35
C GLN A 347 -14.26 0.56 2.09
N ARG A 348 -14.32 -0.78 2.20
CA ARG A 348 -14.52 -1.68 1.05
C ARG A 348 -15.79 -1.35 0.28
N THR A 349 -16.87 -1.02 0.97
CA THR A 349 -18.14 -0.62 0.34
C THR A 349 -18.02 0.69 -0.43
N LEU A 350 -17.44 1.73 0.18
CA LEU A 350 -17.16 3.02 -0.50
C LEU A 350 -16.25 2.84 -1.71
N VAL A 351 -15.31 1.90 -1.62
CA VAL A 351 -14.34 1.58 -2.66
C VAL A 351 -15.00 0.89 -3.84
N ALA A 352 -15.88 -0.08 -3.61
CA ALA A 352 -16.65 -0.70 -4.68
C ALA A 352 -17.46 0.36 -5.45
N GLN A 353 -18.07 1.32 -4.74
CA GLN A 353 -18.82 2.43 -5.34
C GLN A 353 -17.91 3.37 -6.15
N GLN A 354 -16.73 3.75 -5.63
CA GLN A 354 -15.84 4.67 -6.33
C GLN A 354 -15.15 4.04 -7.55
N VAL A 355 -14.84 2.73 -7.54
CA VAL A 355 -14.34 2.03 -8.74
C VAL A 355 -15.40 2.09 -9.84
N GLN A 356 -16.67 1.83 -9.49
CA GLN A 356 -17.76 1.93 -10.47
C GLN A 356 -17.86 3.33 -11.08
N VAL A 357 -17.61 4.40 -10.30
CA VAL A 357 -17.59 5.78 -10.80
C VAL A 357 -16.40 6.04 -11.73
N GLU A 358 -15.18 5.63 -11.37
CA GLU A 358 -13.99 5.82 -12.20
C GLU A 358 -14.08 5.04 -13.51
N LEU A 359 -14.54 3.79 -13.46
CA LEU A 359 -14.76 2.97 -14.65
C LEU A 359 -15.80 3.64 -15.58
N ARG A 360 -16.88 4.16 -15.01
CA ARG A 360 -17.92 4.89 -15.74
C ARG A 360 -17.40 6.19 -16.35
N SER A 361 -16.55 6.93 -15.65
CA SER A 361 -15.94 8.16 -16.18
C SER A 361 -14.97 7.87 -17.32
N ARG A 362 -14.19 6.77 -17.24
CA ARG A 362 -13.34 6.31 -18.36
C ARG A 362 -14.17 5.92 -19.57
N LEU A 363 -15.24 5.14 -19.39
CA LEU A 363 -16.15 4.75 -20.48
C LEU A 363 -16.79 5.98 -21.14
N LEU A 364 -17.21 6.99 -20.37
CA LEU A 364 -17.75 8.24 -20.92
C LEU A 364 -16.71 9.03 -21.72
N ASN A 365 -15.45 9.04 -21.28
CA ASN A 365 -14.37 9.72 -22.01
C ASN A 365 -13.98 8.97 -23.30
N GLU A 366 -13.96 7.64 -23.26
CA GLU A 366 -13.74 6.79 -24.44
C GLU A 366 -14.88 6.96 -25.45
N GLU A 367 -16.12 7.02 -24.99
CA GLU A 367 -17.30 7.30 -25.83
C GLU A 367 -17.25 8.70 -26.43
N ALA A 368 -16.85 9.72 -25.66
CA ALA A 368 -16.66 11.08 -26.15
C ALA A 368 -15.54 11.15 -27.21
N GLY A 369 -14.43 10.43 -26.99
CA GLY A 369 -13.35 10.29 -27.96
C GLY A 369 -13.80 9.60 -29.25
N ALA A 370 -14.57 8.52 -29.15
CA ALA A 370 -15.15 7.81 -30.28
C ALA A 370 -16.13 8.70 -31.08
N ARG A 371 -16.97 9.50 -30.39
CA ARG A 371 -17.86 10.48 -31.01
C ARG A 371 -17.10 11.59 -31.73
N ALA A 372 -16.03 12.12 -31.14
CA ALA A 372 -15.18 13.13 -31.77
C ALA A 372 -14.48 12.56 -33.03
N ALA A 373 -14.00 11.32 -32.96
CA ALA A 373 -13.39 10.62 -34.10
C ALA A 373 -14.41 10.33 -35.23
N ALA A 374 -15.65 9.96 -34.87
CA ALA A 374 -16.73 9.77 -35.82
C ALA A 374 -17.14 11.10 -36.49
N GLN A 375 -17.25 12.20 -35.73
CA GLN A 375 -17.50 13.54 -36.29
C GLN A 375 -16.38 14.03 -37.21
N ALA A 376 -15.12 13.75 -36.87
CA ALA A 376 -13.98 14.05 -37.74
C ALA A 376 -14.02 13.24 -39.05
N ARG A 377 -14.53 11.99 -39.02
CA ARG A 377 -14.75 11.17 -40.22
C ARG A 377 -15.93 11.64 -41.07
N VAL A 378 -16.94 12.25 -40.47
CA VAL A 378 -18.12 12.79 -41.18
C VAL A 378 -17.75 14.01 -42.02
N GLY A 379 -16.75 14.80 -41.60
CA GLY A 379 -16.17 15.86 -42.44
C GLY A 379 -15.38 15.36 -43.66
N VAL A 380 -15.07 14.06 -43.73
CA VAL A 380 -14.34 13.43 -44.85
C VAL A 380 -15.31 12.72 -45.82
N LEU A 381 -16.56 12.47 -45.41
CA LEU A 381 -17.55 11.70 -46.19
C LEU A 381 -18.60 12.57 -46.90
N GLU A 382 -18.31 13.84 -47.18
CA GLU A 382 -19.17 14.68 -48.05
C GLU A 382 -19.01 14.40 -49.57
N ALA A 383 -18.51 13.22 -49.95
CA ALA A 383 -18.34 12.82 -51.35
C ALA A 383 -19.08 11.54 -51.78
N GLU A 384 -19.81 10.82 -50.91
CA GLU A 384 -20.41 9.53 -51.31
C GLU A 384 -21.86 9.31 -50.82
N GLY A 385 -22.76 9.12 -51.79
CA GLY A 385 -23.88 8.17 -51.75
C GLY A 385 -25.05 8.37 -50.76
N VAL A 386 -26.28 8.41 -51.28
CA VAL A 386 -27.54 8.47 -50.52
C VAL A 386 -27.72 7.30 -49.54
N GLU A 387 -27.12 6.13 -49.79
CA GLU A 387 -27.16 4.96 -48.88
C GLU A 387 -26.33 5.14 -47.60
N VAL A 388 -25.19 5.82 -47.68
CA VAL A 388 -24.32 6.12 -46.51
C VAL A 388 -25.06 7.06 -45.55
N ARG A 389 -25.83 8.00 -46.10
CA ARG A 389 -26.62 8.97 -45.33
C ARG A 389 -27.73 8.30 -44.51
N THR A 390 -28.43 7.31 -45.07
CA THR A 390 -29.51 6.60 -44.35
C THR A 390 -28.96 5.72 -43.22
N ARG A 391 -27.85 5.02 -43.45
CA ARG A 391 -27.17 4.22 -42.42
C ARG A 391 -26.63 5.10 -41.29
N TYR A 392 -26.01 6.23 -41.64
CA TYR A 392 -25.53 7.21 -40.67
C TYR A 392 -26.67 7.84 -39.85
N GLN A 393 -27.81 8.14 -40.46
CA GLN A 393 -28.99 8.63 -39.72
C GLN A 393 -29.54 7.61 -38.73
N SER A 394 -29.56 6.32 -39.09
CA SER A 394 -29.96 5.24 -38.19
C SER A 394 -28.97 5.07 -37.03
N GLU A 395 -27.66 5.13 -37.28
CA GLU A 395 -26.63 5.10 -36.24
C GLU A 395 -26.73 6.30 -35.29
N VAL A 396 -26.96 7.50 -35.82
CA VAL A 396 -27.17 8.71 -35.00
C VAL A 396 -28.44 8.61 -34.14
N ALA A 397 -29.52 8.03 -34.65
CA ALA A 397 -30.74 7.80 -33.88
C ALA A 397 -30.51 6.81 -32.72
N SER A 398 -29.83 5.70 -32.99
CA SER A 398 -29.47 4.71 -31.96
C SER A 398 -28.54 5.31 -30.88
N LEU A 399 -27.55 6.10 -31.29
CA LEU A 399 -26.66 6.81 -30.36
C LEU A 399 -27.41 7.84 -29.48
N ARG A 400 -28.47 8.47 -30.00
CA ARG A 400 -29.31 9.40 -29.22
C ARG A 400 -30.12 8.65 -28.15
N GLU A 401 -30.70 7.49 -28.48
CA GLU A 401 -31.39 6.66 -27.50
C GLU A 401 -30.44 6.15 -26.42
N GLN A 402 -29.25 5.70 -26.79
CA GLN A 402 -28.22 5.29 -25.83
C GLN A 402 -27.79 6.45 -24.92
N LEU A 403 -27.64 7.66 -25.49
CA LEU A 403 -27.31 8.85 -24.71
C LEU A 403 -28.42 9.21 -23.72
N GLN A 404 -29.68 9.13 -24.13
CA GLN A 404 -30.82 9.41 -23.26
C GLN A 404 -30.91 8.40 -22.11
N ALA A 405 -30.78 7.10 -22.40
CA ALA A 405 -30.75 6.06 -21.37
C ALA A 405 -29.59 6.28 -20.38
N THR A 406 -28.42 6.70 -20.87
CA THR A 406 -27.25 7.00 -20.04
C THR A 406 -27.49 8.23 -19.14
N GLN A 407 -28.16 9.27 -19.65
CA GLN A 407 -28.54 10.45 -18.88
C GLN A 407 -29.55 10.13 -17.77
N GLU A 408 -30.52 9.26 -18.04
CA GLU A 408 -31.49 8.79 -17.04
C GLU A 408 -30.80 7.98 -15.94
N GLN A 409 -29.87 7.09 -16.31
CA GLN A 409 -29.03 6.38 -15.34
C GLN A 409 -28.12 7.31 -14.53
N LEU A 410 -27.67 8.43 -15.10
CA LEU A 410 -26.87 9.43 -14.37
C LEU A 410 -27.71 10.11 -13.29
N ARG A 411 -28.92 10.56 -13.65
CA ARG A 411 -29.85 11.18 -12.69
C ARG A 411 -30.22 10.21 -11.55
N ALA A 412 -30.49 8.95 -11.87
CA ALA A 412 -30.76 7.93 -10.85
C ALA A 412 -29.58 7.72 -9.90
N SER A 413 -28.35 7.69 -10.43
CA SER A 413 -27.13 7.55 -9.63
C SER A 413 -26.86 8.77 -8.75
N GLU A 414 -27.11 9.98 -9.23
CA GLU A 414 -26.97 11.20 -8.44
C GLU A 414 -27.98 11.24 -7.28
N ALA A 415 -29.22 10.83 -7.53
CA ALA A 415 -30.23 10.69 -6.49
C ALA A 415 -29.80 9.67 -5.41
N GLN A 416 -29.24 8.52 -5.82
CA GLN A 416 -28.71 7.53 -4.88
C GLN A 416 -27.52 8.07 -4.05
N ARG A 417 -26.64 8.86 -4.67
CA ARG A 417 -25.53 9.53 -3.95
C ARG A 417 -26.05 10.49 -2.89
N GLN A 418 -27.04 11.31 -3.23
CA GLN A 418 -27.66 12.25 -2.28
C GLN A 418 -28.34 11.51 -1.13
N ALA A 419 -29.04 10.41 -1.40
CA ALA A 419 -29.64 9.57 -0.37
C ALA A 419 -28.59 8.96 0.57
N THR A 420 -27.48 8.48 0.02
CA THR A 420 -26.37 7.90 0.80
C THR A 420 -25.69 8.97 1.67
N GLN A 421 -25.46 10.18 1.14
CA GLN A 421 -24.92 11.29 1.91
C GLN A 421 -25.86 11.73 3.04
N ALA A 422 -27.17 11.71 2.81
CA ALA A 422 -28.15 11.99 3.86
C ALA A 422 -28.12 10.93 4.97
N GLN A 423 -28.00 9.64 4.61
CA GLN A 423 -27.83 8.55 5.58
C GLN A 423 -26.55 8.70 6.40
N LEU A 424 -25.43 9.07 5.76
CA LEU A 424 -24.16 9.29 6.45
C LEU A 424 -24.29 10.40 7.51
N ARG A 425 -24.86 11.55 7.13
CA ARG A 425 -25.08 12.66 8.06
C ARG A 425 -26.00 12.28 9.23
N ALA A 426 -27.04 11.49 8.96
CA ALA A 426 -27.93 10.98 10.01
C ALA A 426 -27.20 10.06 11.00
N SER A 427 -26.34 9.17 10.48
CA SER A 427 -25.51 8.28 11.30
C SER A 427 -24.49 9.05 12.15
N GLU A 428 -23.85 10.08 11.58
CA GLU A 428 -22.93 10.96 12.30
C GLU A 428 -23.62 11.72 13.44
N ALA A 429 -24.83 12.23 13.20
CA ALA A 429 -25.64 12.89 14.23
C ALA A 429 -26.03 11.91 15.35
N GLN A 430 -26.44 10.69 15.02
CA GLN A 430 -26.74 9.65 16.01
C GLN A 430 -25.52 9.27 16.85
N ARG A 431 -24.33 9.24 16.23
CA ARG A 431 -23.06 8.99 16.93
C ARG A 431 -22.72 10.11 17.91
N GLN A 432 -22.86 11.37 17.50
CA GLN A 432 -22.65 12.52 18.39
C GLN A 432 -23.59 12.48 19.59
N ALA A 433 -24.89 12.23 19.36
CA ALA A 433 -25.86 12.06 20.44
C ALA A 433 -25.49 10.92 21.41
N SER A 434 -25.01 9.79 20.89
CA SER A 434 -24.58 8.64 21.71
C SER A 434 -23.33 8.97 22.53
N GLN A 435 -22.39 9.74 21.97
CA GLN A 435 -21.20 10.20 22.68
C GLN A 435 -21.54 11.19 23.80
N GLU A 436 -22.49 12.08 23.57
CA GLU A 436 -23.00 13.01 24.59
C GLU A 436 -23.69 12.27 25.73
N GLN A 437 -24.53 11.26 25.42
CA GLN A 437 -25.14 10.39 26.44
C GLN A 437 -24.08 9.64 27.27
N ALA A 438 -23.06 9.08 26.62
CA ALA A 438 -21.98 8.39 27.33
C ALA A 438 -21.21 9.33 28.28
N ARG A 439 -20.94 10.57 27.85
CA ARG A 439 -20.31 11.60 28.70
C ARG A 439 -21.19 12.03 29.87
N ALA A 440 -22.50 12.15 29.65
CA ALA A 440 -23.45 12.46 30.71
C ALA A 440 -23.49 11.35 31.77
N LEU A 441 -23.55 10.09 31.34
CA LEU A 441 -23.51 8.92 32.22
C LEU A 441 -22.20 8.82 33.00
N ALA A 442 -21.06 9.10 32.37
CA ALA A 442 -19.77 9.13 33.05
C ALA A 442 -19.73 10.18 34.18
N THR A 443 -20.24 11.38 33.90
CA THR A 443 -20.37 12.46 34.90
C THR A 443 -21.28 12.05 36.05
N GLU A 444 -22.42 11.42 35.77
CA GLU A 444 -23.35 10.94 36.79
C GLU A 444 -22.73 9.85 37.68
N LEU A 445 -21.99 8.91 37.07
CA LEU A 445 -21.25 7.87 37.78
C LEU A 445 -20.20 8.46 38.73
N GLU A 446 -19.46 9.47 38.28
CA GLU A 446 -18.49 10.20 39.12
C GLU A 446 -19.18 10.92 40.28
N ALA A 447 -20.31 11.59 40.05
CA ALA A 447 -21.09 12.22 41.10
C ALA A 447 -21.63 11.21 42.12
N LEU A 448 -22.09 10.03 41.67
CA LEU A 448 -22.51 8.92 42.53
C LEU A 448 -21.35 8.39 43.36
N ARG A 449 -20.17 8.20 42.76
CA ARG A 449 -18.95 7.79 43.48
C ARG A 449 -18.57 8.82 44.54
N ALA A 450 -18.60 10.11 44.21
CA ALA A 450 -18.32 11.18 45.15
C ALA A 450 -19.32 11.20 46.32
N ARG A 451 -20.63 11.04 46.04
CA ARG A 451 -21.67 10.93 47.09
C ARG A 451 -21.47 9.70 47.97
N HIS A 452 -21.13 8.56 47.38
CA HIS A 452 -20.83 7.33 48.11
C HIS A 452 -19.61 7.52 49.04
N HIS A 453 -18.53 8.11 48.53
CA HIS A 453 -17.36 8.45 49.35
C HIS A 453 -17.69 9.45 50.47
N ALA A 454 -18.51 10.47 50.19
CA ALA A 454 -18.96 11.42 51.20
C ALA A 454 -19.84 10.76 52.28
N LEU A 455 -20.71 9.82 51.91
CA LEU A 455 -21.50 9.02 52.86
C LEU A 455 -20.63 8.11 53.73
N LEU A 456 -19.56 7.54 53.16
CA LEU A 456 -18.58 6.79 53.93
C LEU A 456 -17.77 7.67 54.89
N ALA A 457 -17.61 8.97 54.58
CA ALA A 457 -16.87 9.93 55.39
C ALA A 457 -17.74 10.68 56.43
N ALA A 458 -19.03 10.88 56.17
CA ALA A 458 -19.92 11.64 57.02
C ALA A 458 -20.65 10.75 58.04
N LYS A 459 -20.15 10.79 59.29
CA LYS A 459 -20.65 10.15 60.54
C LYS A 459 -20.33 8.65 60.68
N PRO A 460 -20.10 8.17 61.94
CA PRO A 460 -19.39 6.92 62.16
C PRO A 460 -20.18 5.76 61.55
N PRO A 461 -19.48 4.75 61.00
CA PRO A 461 -20.12 3.71 60.20
C PRO A 461 -21.25 3.08 61.00
N LEU A 462 -22.36 2.74 60.36
CA LEU A 462 -23.50 2.01 60.95
C LEU A 462 -23.05 0.89 61.90
N ARG A 463 -21.90 0.26 61.62
CA ARG A 463 -21.20 -0.69 62.49
C ARG A 463 -20.93 -0.17 63.91
N HIS A 464 -20.44 1.05 64.09
CA HIS A 464 -20.18 1.66 65.41
C HIS A 464 -21.49 2.02 66.13
N GLN A 465 -22.49 2.55 65.42
CA GLN A 465 -23.80 2.83 66.06
C GLN A 465 -24.52 1.56 66.50
N VAL A 466 -24.47 0.48 65.71
CA VAL A 466 -25.01 -0.84 66.10
C VAL A 466 -24.21 -1.45 67.25
N VAL A 467 -22.88 -1.32 67.26
CA VAL A 467 -22.02 -1.78 68.37
C VAL A 467 -22.27 -0.97 69.65
N ASP A 468 -22.49 0.34 69.55
CA ASP A 468 -22.79 1.19 70.70
C ASP A 468 -24.20 0.94 71.26
N LEU A 469 -25.20 0.70 70.40
CA LEU A 469 -26.55 0.27 70.80
C LEU A 469 -26.55 -1.12 71.44
N LEU A 470 -25.77 -2.06 70.87
CA LEU A 470 -25.59 -3.40 71.45
C LEU A 470 -24.86 -3.32 72.79
N ASN A 471 -23.80 -2.52 72.90
CA ASN A 471 -23.07 -2.31 74.16
C ASN A 471 -23.93 -1.64 75.23
N ALA A 472 -24.78 -0.67 74.85
CA ALA A 472 -25.72 -0.03 75.77
C ALA A 472 -26.77 -1.01 76.29
N ARG A 473 -27.38 -1.83 75.40
CA ARG A 473 -28.36 -2.86 75.80
C ARG A 473 -27.74 -4.00 76.61
N LEU A 474 -26.48 -4.38 76.31
CA LEU A 474 -25.76 -5.40 77.05
C LEU A 474 -25.37 -4.96 78.46
N LYS A 475 -25.05 -3.67 78.65
CA LYS A 475 -24.79 -3.10 79.99
C LYS A 475 -26.06 -3.06 80.86
N SER A 476 -27.23 -2.87 80.28
CA SER A 476 -28.51 -2.93 81.01
C SER A 476 -29.01 -4.34 81.34
N ALA A 477 -28.47 -5.39 80.70
CA ALA A 477 -28.90 -6.77 80.88
C ALA A 477 -28.20 -7.53 82.04
N GLY A 478 -27.34 -6.84 82.81
CA GLY A 478 -26.66 -7.39 83.98
C GLY A 478 -25.30 -8.05 83.67
N PRO A 479 -24.37 -8.05 84.65
CA PRO A 479 -22.95 -8.31 84.42
C PRO A 479 -22.62 -9.74 83.93
N LEU A 480 -23.46 -10.73 84.25
CA LEU A 480 -23.24 -12.12 83.85
C LEU A 480 -23.49 -12.37 82.36
N LEU A 481 -24.48 -11.69 81.76
CA LEU A 481 -24.79 -11.84 80.32
C LEU A 481 -23.72 -11.15 79.44
N HIS A 482 -23.19 -10.02 79.92
CA HIS A 482 -22.12 -9.27 79.24
C HIS A 482 -20.80 -10.07 79.17
N LEU A 483 -20.48 -10.85 80.22
CA LEU A 483 -19.28 -11.69 80.25
C LEU A 483 -19.38 -12.91 79.31
N GLY A 484 -20.57 -13.52 79.21
CA GLY A 484 -20.82 -14.68 78.35
C GLY A 484 -20.64 -14.36 76.86
N ILE A 485 -21.16 -13.21 76.41
CA ILE A 485 -21.07 -12.79 75.01
C ILE A 485 -19.65 -12.34 74.63
N LYS A 486 -18.91 -11.70 75.54
CA LYS A 486 -17.50 -11.35 75.30
C LYS A 486 -16.62 -12.59 75.06
N ARG A 487 -16.86 -13.69 75.79
CA ARG A 487 -16.15 -14.96 75.59
C ARG A 487 -16.48 -15.63 74.25
N ALA A 488 -17.74 -15.56 73.80
CA ALA A 488 -18.13 -16.10 72.49
C ALA A 488 -17.44 -15.37 71.33
N PHE A 489 -17.30 -14.04 71.39
CA PHE A 489 -16.62 -13.26 70.34
C PHE A 489 -15.09 -13.39 70.35
N SER A 490 -14.45 -13.70 71.49
CA SER A 490 -13.00 -13.97 71.52
C SER A 490 -12.63 -15.29 70.86
N VAL A 491 -13.53 -16.27 70.81
CA VAL A 491 -13.31 -17.56 70.14
C VAL A 491 -13.34 -17.42 68.61
N VAL A 492 -14.22 -16.56 68.09
CA VAL A 492 -14.36 -16.30 66.64
C VAL A 492 -13.17 -15.51 66.05
N LYS A 493 -12.35 -14.87 66.90
CA LYS A 493 -11.17 -14.10 66.47
C LYS A 493 -9.87 -14.91 66.44
N ALA A 494 -9.91 -16.16 66.91
CA ALA A 494 -8.77 -17.09 66.97
C ALA A 494 -8.88 -18.26 65.97
N SER A 495 -9.92 -18.24 65.14
CA SER A 495 -10.15 -19.08 63.95
C SER A 495 -10.09 -18.19 62.72
#